data_AF-A0A6L6YG92-F1
#
_entry.id   AF-A0A6L6YG92-F1
#
_cell.length_a   1.000
_cell.length_b   1.000
_cell.length_c   1.000
_cell.angle_alpha   90.00
_cell.angle_beta   90.00
_cell.angle_gamma   90.00
#
_symmetry.space_group_name_H-M   'P 1'
#
loop_
_entity.id
_entity.type
_entity.pdbx_description
1 polymer ?
#
loop_
_entity_poly.entity_id
_entity_poly.type
_entity_poly.pdbx_seq_one_letter_code
_entity_poly.pdbx_strand_id
1 'polypeptide(L)'
;MNSDLDPHMIRSMCPLAPTTKLRVRIGEVLECTVDIGKLSGIKDKIEVLYKNEWHRAKLVRATKQKTRKIFCSNAEYVEMGVHHLQPVIIDGKVVTLAGSDLACGMKLPKDDSCLDYTRIIDIQEGEERDDLYCFEVENEEHLFTLANGLVTHNCRLRLDLTELLHRGNGLFGSAEQTGSIGVVTINCARLGYCFKNDWEGLLKRFDYLCDLAKTSLELKRKTITRLMKEGLYPYTNRYLGGFKNFFSTIGVNGVNEMIRNFSGDEYDITSVQGHTMAVELLQHLNKRIQQYQEETGNLYNSEATPAEGTATRFAREDRKRFPNIIQAGAEGERYYTNSTQLPVGFTDDPFDALDHQEDLQRLYLGGTVLHLYMGERVSSWKAARDIVKKTFSHYQLPYITITPTFSICPKHGYIAGAHEFCPKCDAELITKKMKQREKENA
;
A
#
# COMPACT_ATOMS: atom_id res chain seq x y z
N MET A 1 -3.70 1.03 10.31
CA MET A 1 -4.58 1.98 11.04
C MET A 1 -4.36 3.33 10.36
N ASN A 2 -5.31 3.98 9.69
CA ASN A 2 -6.69 4.23 10.08
C ASN A 2 -7.70 3.47 9.25
N SER A 3 -8.75 3.05 9.95
CA SER A 3 -9.99 2.68 9.34
C SER A 3 -10.98 3.76 9.76
N ASP A 4 -11.29 4.69 8.87
CA ASP A 4 -12.56 5.44 8.88
C ASP A 4 -13.70 4.46 8.62
N LEU A 5 -13.84 3.52 9.55
CA LEU A 5 -15.01 2.69 9.65
C LEU A 5 -15.85 3.38 10.70
N ASP A 6 -17.03 3.78 10.26
CA ASP A 6 -18.16 4.05 11.11
C ASP A 6 -18.15 3.03 12.27
N PRO A 7 -18.37 3.45 13.54
CA PRO A 7 -18.62 2.52 14.64
C PRO A 7 -19.55 1.36 14.25
N HIS A 8 -20.51 1.59 13.35
CA HIS A 8 -21.41 0.61 12.73
C HIS A 8 -20.78 -0.26 11.62
N MET A 9 -19.46 -0.35 11.53
CA MET A 9 -18.74 -1.20 10.57
C MET A 9 -17.71 -2.04 11.32
N ILE A 10 -18.25 -2.95 12.12
CA ILE A 10 -17.55 -3.75 13.11
C ILE A 10 -16.81 -4.92 12.47
N ARG A 11 -15.47 -4.97 12.55
CA ARG A 11 -14.66 -5.99 11.82
C ARG A 11 -13.78 -6.89 12.69
N SER A 12 -14.20 -8.07 13.19
CA SER A 12 -13.35 -8.89 14.13
C SER A 12 -12.71 -10.17 13.55
N MET A 13 -11.73 -10.72 14.24
CA MET A 13 -11.23 -12.11 14.23
C MET A 13 -10.94 -12.85 12.90
N CYS A 14 -9.82 -12.53 12.24
CA CYS A 14 -9.20 -13.39 11.23
C CYS A 14 -7.67 -13.43 11.41
N PRO A 15 -6.94 -14.48 10.98
CA PRO A 15 -7.45 -15.77 10.57
C PRO A 15 -7.77 -16.66 11.78
N LEU A 16 -8.69 -17.60 11.57
CA LEU A 16 -9.29 -18.45 12.60
C LEU A 16 -8.71 -19.86 12.55
N ALA A 17 -8.56 -20.48 13.72
CA ALA A 17 -8.16 -21.88 13.81
C ALA A 17 -9.25 -22.82 13.26
N PRO A 18 -8.87 -24.00 12.73
CA PRO A 18 -9.81 -24.98 12.18
C PRO A 18 -10.90 -25.42 13.15
N THR A 19 -10.65 -25.35 14.46
CA THR A 19 -11.56 -25.72 15.56
C THR A 19 -12.59 -24.64 15.89
N THR A 20 -12.46 -23.44 15.31
CA THR A 20 -13.44 -22.37 15.51
C THR A 20 -14.76 -22.77 14.87
N LYS A 21 -15.87 -22.59 15.58
CA LYS A 21 -17.20 -22.99 15.13
C LYS A 21 -17.92 -21.86 14.41
N LEU A 22 -18.58 -22.21 13.31
CA LEU A 22 -19.36 -21.28 12.50
C LEU A 22 -20.74 -21.86 12.20
N ARG A 23 -21.76 -21.00 12.20
CA ARG A 23 -23.07 -21.30 11.62
C ARG A 23 -23.00 -21.08 10.12
N VAL A 24 -23.24 -22.14 9.36
CA VAL A 24 -23.16 -22.12 7.90
C VAL A 24 -24.42 -22.71 7.29
N ARG A 25 -24.73 -22.24 6.08
CA ARG A 25 -25.65 -22.90 5.17
C ARG A 25 -24.85 -23.47 4.00
N ILE A 26 -25.06 -24.75 3.68
CA ILE A 26 -24.35 -25.45 2.60
C ILE A 26 -25.36 -25.91 1.54
N GLY A 27 -25.42 -25.19 0.43
CA GLY A 27 -26.45 -25.38 -0.60
C GLY A 27 -27.87 -25.05 -0.11
N GLU A 28 -28.90 -25.49 -0.84
CA GLU A 28 -30.30 -25.05 -0.60
C GLU A 28 -30.98 -25.67 0.65
N VAL A 29 -30.33 -26.60 1.37
CA VAL A 29 -31.07 -27.50 2.29
C VAL A 29 -30.44 -27.68 3.67
N LEU A 30 -29.17 -27.35 3.91
CA LEU A 30 -28.49 -27.67 5.17
C LEU A 30 -28.00 -26.43 5.93
N GLU A 31 -28.59 -26.17 7.09
CA GLU A 31 -28.07 -25.24 8.11
C GLU A 31 -27.46 -26.03 9.27
N CYS A 32 -26.19 -25.77 9.62
CA CYS A 32 -25.52 -26.46 10.71
C CYS A 32 -24.43 -25.61 11.38
N THR A 33 -24.02 -26.01 12.58
CA THR A 33 -22.81 -25.46 13.25
C THR A 33 -21.66 -26.44 13.07
N VAL A 34 -20.57 -26.01 12.46
CA VAL A 34 -19.41 -26.86 12.16
C VAL A 34 -18.09 -26.15 12.44
N ASP A 35 -17.05 -26.94 12.66
CA ASP A 35 -15.68 -26.43 12.77
C ASP A 35 -15.20 -25.97 11.38
N ILE A 36 -14.56 -24.80 11.29
CA ILE A 36 -14.12 -24.21 10.01
C ILE A 36 -13.27 -25.18 9.18
N GLY A 37 -12.40 -25.97 9.83
CA GLY A 37 -11.56 -26.95 9.15
C GLY A 37 -12.34 -28.00 8.35
N LYS A 38 -13.58 -28.33 8.76
CA LYS A 38 -14.46 -29.26 8.04
C LYS A 38 -15.06 -28.68 6.77
N LEU A 39 -15.00 -27.37 6.60
CA LEU A 39 -15.41 -26.67 5.38
C LEU A 39 -14.31 -26.69 4.31
N SER A 40 -13.08 -27.07 4.68
CA SER A 40 -11.96 -27.20 3.75
C SER A 40 -12.27 -28.24 2.68
N GLY A 41 -12.46 -27.78 1.44
CA GLY A 41 -12.81 -28.62 0.29
C GLY A 41 -14.22 -28.39 -0.26
N ILE A 42 -15.08 -27.67 0.45
CA ILE A 42 -16.40 -27.25 -0.03
C ILE A 42 -16.23 -25.91 -0.78
N LYS A 43 -16.36 -25.94 -2.12
CA LYS A 43 -16.24 -24.75 -2.97
C LYS A 43 -17.61 -24.24 -3.39
N ASP A 44 -17.78 -22.91 -3.42
CA ASP A 44 -18.88 -22.17 -4.02
C ASP A 44 -20.30 -22.51 -3.51
N LYS A 45 -20.38 -23.11 -2.33
CA LYS A 45 -21.64 -23.56 -1.71
C LYS A 45 -21.78 -23.14 -0.25
N ILE A 46 -20.81 -22.40 0.30
CA ILE A 46 -20.84 -21.98 1.70
C ILE A 46 -21.53 -20.63 1.77
N GLU A 47 -22.49 -20.53 2.66
CA GLU A 47 -23.06 -19.26 3.08
C GLU A 47 -22.88 -19.11 4.58
N VAL A 48 -22.59 -17.90 5.01
CA VAL A 48 -22.33 -17.54 6.41
C VAL A 48 -23.36 -16.53 6.86
N LEU A 49 -23.69 -16.57 8.16
CA LEU A 49 -24.72 -15.72 8.71
C LEU A 49 -24.16 -14.33 9.06
N TYR A 50 -24.85 -13.27 8.67
CA TYR A 50 -24.61 -11.90 9.11
C TYR A 50 -25.92 -11.11 9.13
N LYS A 51 -26.22 -10.37 10.20
CA LYS A 51 -27.48 -9.61 10.38
C LYS A 51 -28.76 -10.43 10.09
N ASN A 52 -28.77 -11.70 10.50
CA ASN A 52 -29.84 -12.68 10.24
C ASN A 52 -30.08 -13.00 8.74
N GLU A 53 -29.14 -12.63 7.87
CA GLU A 53 -29.15 -12.95 6.45
C GLU A 53 -27.99 -13.89 6.11
N TRP A 54 -28.22 -14.75 5.12
CA TRP A 54 -27.23 -15.70 4.63
C TRP A 54 -26.49 -15.09 3.44
N HIS A 55 -25.17 -14.98 3.56
CA HIS A 55 -24.30 -14.38 2.55
C HIS A 55 -23.34 -15.42 2.00
N ARG A 56 -23.17 -15.45 0.68
CA ARG A 56 -22.19 -16.34 0.04
C ARG A 56 -20.80 -16.05 0.59
N ALA A 57 -20.07 -17.11 0.86
CA ALA A 57 -18.72 -17.01 1.35
C ALA A 57 -17.81 -18.08 0.76
N LYS A 58 -16.54 -17.74 0.64
CA LYS A 58 -15.49 -18.64 0.18
C LYS A 58 -14.41 -18.77 1.23
N LEU A 59 -14.11 -20.01 1.61
CA LEU A 59 -13.07 -20.29 2.59
C LEU A 59 -11.67 -20.16 1.94
N VAL A 60 -10.79 -19.41 2.58
CA VAL A 60 -9.40 -19.14 2.16
C VAL A 60 -8.43 -19.58 3.24
N ARG A 61 -7.31 -20.19 2.87
CA ARG A 61 -6.24 -20.55 3.81
C ARG A 61 -5.33 -19.35 4.04
N ALA A 62 -5.05 -19.03 5.30
CA ALA A 62 -4.17 -17.94 5.69
C ALA A 62 -2.70 -18.39 5.79
N THR A 63 -1.79 -17.42 5.82
CA THR A 63 -0.36 -17.68 6.00
C THR A 63 -0.06 -18.19 7.39
N LYS A 64 0.98 -19.03 7.48
CA LYS A 64 1.49 -19.58 8.73
C LYS A 64 1.82 -18.47 9.72
N GLN A 65 1.31 -18.57 10.95
CA GLN A 65 1.59 -17.61 12.02
C GLN A 65 1.28 -18.21 13.40
N LYS A 66 1.80 -17.56 14.46
CA LYS A 66 1.42 -17.87 15.84
C LYS A 66 -0.05 -17.56 16.07
N THR A 67 -0.69 -18.35 16.93
CA THR A 67 -2.06 -18.09 17.38
C THR A 67 -2.12 -17.62 18.81
N ARG A 68 -3.29 -17.09 19.19
CA ARG A 68 -3.71 -16.86 20.57
C ARG A 68 -5.12 -17.39 20.75
N LYS A 69 -5.39 -17.96 21.92
CA LYS A 69 -6.74 -18.32 22.37
C LYS A 69 -7.29 -17.18 23.20
N ILE A 70 -8.33 -16.53 22.69
CA ILE A 70 -9.01 -15.41 23.32
C ILE A 70 -10.24 -15.94 24.03
N PHE A 71 -10.22 -15.97 25.36
CA PHE A 71 -11.36 -16.39 26.17
C PHE A 71 -12.26 -15.19 26.39
N CYS A 72 -13.54 -15.36 26.08
CA CYS A 72 -14.52 -14.31 26.14
C CYS A 72 -15.56 -14.57 27.24
N SER A 73 -16.13 -13.50 27.80
CA SER A 73 -17.12 -13.56 28.90
C SER A 73 -18.40 -14.34 28.60
N ASN A 74 -18.68 -14.64 27.33
CA ASN A 74 -19.79 -15.49 26.86
C ASN A 74 -19.46 -17.00 26.85
N ALA A 75 -18.42 -17.42 27.57
CA ALA A 75 -18.08 -18.82 27.86
C ALA A 75 -17.60 -19.69 26.67
N GLU A 76 -17.09 -19.07 25.60
CA GLU A 76 -16.35 -19.76 24.54
C GLU A 76 -15.04 -19.02 24.23
N TYR A 77 -14.01 -19.76 23.80
CA TYR A 77 -12.76 -19.18 23.32
C TYR A 77 -12.72 -19.17 21.79
N VAL A 78 -12.00 -18.21 21.22
CA VAL A 78 -11.66 -18.20 19.79
C VAL A 78 -10.15 -18.28 19.66
N GLU A 79 -9.67 -19.22 18.85
CA GLU A 79 -8.25 -19.32 18.53
C GLU A 79 -7.98 -18.62 17.19
N MET A 80 -7.09 -17.64 17.18
CA MET A 80 -6.86 -16.74 16.05
C MET A 80 -5.38 -16.40 15.84
N GLY A 81 -5.01 -15.95 14.64
CA GLY A 81 -3.66 -15.46 14.33
C GLY A 81 -3.32 -14.12 15.00
N VAL A 82 -2.03 -13.89 15.31
CA VAL A 82 -1.57 -12.70 16.05
C VAL A 82 -1.35 -11.45 15.20
N HIS A 83 -1.17 -11.57 13.88
CA HIS A 83 -0.72 -10.43 13.05
C HIS A 83 -1.84 -9.53 12.54
N HIS A 84 -3.08 -10.02 12.56
CA HIS A 84 -4.19 -9.34 11.93
C HIS A 84 -4.88 -8.38 12.90
N LEU A 85 -5.37 -7.27 12.36
CA LEU A 85 -6.04 -6.23 13.13
C LEU A 85 -7.42 -6.70 13.64
N GLN A 86 -7.72 -6.33 14.87
CA GLN A 86 -8.86 -6.72 15.69
C GLN A 86 -9.55 -5.47 16.23
N PRO A 87 -10.87 -5.35 16.14
CA PRO A 87 -11.64 -4.22 16.62
C PRO A 87 -11.87 -4.45 18.12
N VAL A 88 -11.53 -3.44 18.90
CA VAL A 88 -11.78 -3.41 20.33
C VAL A 88 -12.49 -2.12 20.68
N ILE A 89 -13.46 -2.19 21.59
CA ILE A 89 -14.14 -1.00 22.08
C ILE A 89 -13.35 -0.45 23.26
N ILE A 90 -12.76 0.74 23.08
CA ILE A 90 -12.04 1.51 24.10
C ILE A 90 -12.77 2.85 24.24
N ASP A 91 -13.23 3.15 25.46
CA ASP A 91 -13.94 4.40 25.79
C ASP A 91 -15.14 4.71 24.87
N GLY A 92 -15.88 3.68 24.47
CA GLY A 92 -17.06 3.81 23.61
C GLY A 92 -16.75 4.03 22.12
N LYS A 93 -15.46 3.98 21.73
CA LYS A 93 -15.01 4.03 20.34
C LYS A 93 -14.44 2.69 19.91
N VAL A 94 -14.67 2.31 18.65
CA VAL A 94 -14.04 1.14 18.05
C VAL A 94 -12.62 1.52 17.60
N VAL A 95 -11.61 0.79 18.09
CA VAL A 95 -10.19 0.95 17.73
C VAL A 95 -9.71 -0.37 17.16
N THR A 96 -8.77 -0.36 16.20
CA THR A 96 -8.16 -1.58 15.68
C THR A 96 -6.78 -1.82 16.31
N LEU A 97 -6.51 -3.04 16.77
CA LEU A 97 -5.26 -3.48 17.39
C LEU A 97 -4.81 -4.79 16.77
N ALA A 98 -3.51 -5.10 16.66
CA ALA A 98 -3.12 -6.44 16.21
C ALA A 98 -3.57 -7.50 17.23
N GLY A 99 -3.74 -8.76 16.79
CA GLY A 99 -4.01 -9.88 17.69
C GLY A 99 -2.95 -10.03 18.80
N SER A 100 -1.71 -9.61 18.52
CA SER A 100 -0.61 -9.49 19.48
C SER A 100 -0.83 -8.44 20.57
N ASP A 101 -1.72 -7.48 20.33
CA ASP A 101 -1.92 -6.30 21.19
C ASP A 101 -3.25 -6.38 21.96
N LEU A 102 -4.04 -7.44 21.74
CA LEU A 102 -5.22 -7.72 22.56
C LEU A 102 -4.80 -7.97 24.02
N ALA A 103 -5.57 -7.40 24.94
CA ALA A 103 -5.37 -7.57 26.38
C ALA A 103 -6.68 -7.89 27.10
N CYS A 104 -6.58 -8.55 28.25
CA CYS A 104 -7.72 -8.78 29.14
C CYS A 104 -8.40 -7.46 29.51
N GLY A 105 -9.74 -7.48 29.57
CA GLY A 105 -10.55 -6.29 29.83
C GLY A 105 -11.02 -5.55 28.58
N MET A 106 -10.38 -5.76 27.43
CA MET A 106 -10.85 -5.21 26.15
C MET A 106 -12.20 -5.83 25.76
N LYS A 107 -12.99 -5.05 25.01
CA LYS A 107 -14.34 -5.41 24.60
C LYS A 107 -14.34 -5.75 23.11
N LEU A 108 -14.71 -6.98 22.78
CA LEU A 108 -14.90 -7.46 21.42
C LEU A 108 -16.39 -7.37 21.04
N PRO A 109 -16.72 -6.97 19.82
CA PRO A 109 -18.09 -6.74 19.40
C PRO A 109 -18.87 -8.03 19.12
N LYS A 110 -20.17 -8.04 19.45
CA LYS A 110 -21.10 -9.17 19.23
C LYS A 110 -22.15 -8.95 18.15
N ASP A 111 -22.40 -7.69 17.80
CA ASP A 111 -23.37 -7.29 16.78
C ASP A 111 -22.99 -5.90 16.27
N ASP A 112 -23.45 -5.56 15.07
CA ASP A 112 -23.12 -4.33 14.32
C ASP A 112 -23.57 -3.01 14.99
N SER A 113 -24.41 -3.11 16.03
CA SER A 113 -24.99 -1.96 16.71
C SER A 113 -24.02 -1.20 17.63
N CYS A 114 -22.76 -1.63 17.78
CA CYS A 114 -21.74 -1.11 18.74
C CYS A 114 -22.16 -1.16 20.23
N LEU A 115 -23.37 -1.61 20.51
CA LEU A 115 -24.02 -1.58 21.82
C LEU A 115 -23.86 -2.90 22.57
N ASP A 116 -23.60 -4.01 21.87
CA ASP A 116 -23.37 -5.33 22.46
C ASP A 116 -21.93 -5.83 22.22
N TYR A 117 -21.30 -6.31 23.30
CA TYR A 117 -19.90 -6.74 23.31
C TYR A 117 -19.66 -7.87 24.32
N THR A 118 -18.61 -8.64 24.08
CA THR A 118 -18.03 -9.58 25.06
C THR A 118 -16.70 -9.04 25.55
N ARG A 119 -16.40 -9.23 26.84
CA ARG A 119 -15.10 -8.86 27.40
C ARG A 119 -14.11 -10.01 27.24
N ILE A 120 -12.87 -9.69 26.87
CA ILE A 120 -11.75 -10.63 26.95
C ILE A 120 -11.44 -10.88 28.43
N ILE A 121 -11.59 -12.13 28.88
CA ILE A 121 -11.36 -12.54 30.27
C ILE A 121 -10.00 -13.18 30.48
N ASP A 122 -9.47 -13.85 29.45
CA ASP A 122 -8.16 -14.49 29.48
C ASP A 122 -7.59 -14.57 28.05
N ILE A 123 -6.26 -14.58 27.92
CA ILE A 123 -5.54 -14.77 26.67
C ILE A 123 -4.44 -15.78 26.90
N GLN A 124 -4.45 -16.86 26.12
CA GLN A 124 -3.38 -17.86 26.14
C GLN A 124 -2.65 -17.85 24.81
N GLU A 125 -1.32 -17.80 24.86
CA GLU A 125 -0.50 -17.98 23.67
C GLU A 125 -0.74 -19.39 23.09
N GLY A 126 -0.96 -19.43 21.78
CA GLY A 126 -1.17 -20.65 21.03
C GLY A 126 0.09 -21.08 20.27
N GLU A 127 -0.07 -22.13 19.49
CA GLU A 127 1.01 -22.68 18.67
C GLU A 127 1.14 -21.94 17.34
N GLU A 128 2.27 -22.12 16.67
CA GLU A 128 2.40 -21.67 15.29
C GLU A 128 1.64 -22.64 14.37
N ARG A 129 0.68 -22.13 13.62
CA ARG A 129 -0.20 -22.92 12.76
C ARG A 129 -0.08 -22.52 11.30
N ASP A 130 -0.11 -23.50 10.42
CA ASP A 130 -0.17 -23.32 8.96
C ASP A 130 -1.57 -23.66 8.38
N ASP A 131 -2.53 -24.01 9.24
CA ASP A 131 -3.89 -24.46 8.91
C ASP A 131 -4.96 -23.44 9.34
N LEU A 132 -4.62 -22.15 9.34
CA LEU A 132 -5.56 -21.09 9.66
C LEU A 132 -6.41 -20.71 8.45
N TYR A 133 -7.62 -20.23 8.71
CA TYR A 133 -8.61 -19.94 7.68
C TYR A 133 -9.21 -18.54 7.79
N CYS A 134 -9.60 -17.97 6.66
CA CYS A 134 -10.39 -16.75 6.51
C CYS A 134 -11.57 -16.98 5.57
N PHE A 135 -12.54 -16.07 5.56
CA PHE A 135 -13.69 -16.11 4.65
C PHE A 135 -13.73 -14.88 3.76
N GLU A 136 -13.85 -15.09 2.46
CA GLU A 136 -14.26 -14.08 1.49
C GLU A 136 -15.79 -14.03 1.44
N VAL A 137 -16.43 -13.04 2.08
CA VAL A 137 -17.90 -12.92 2.19
C VAL A 137 -18.45 -11.89 1.20
N GLU A 138 -19.50 -12.25 0.47
CA GLU A 138 -20.20 -11.44 -0.54
C GLU A 138 -21.34 -10.61 0.08
N ASN A 139 -20.99 -9.67 0.97
CA ASN A 139 -21.90 -8.61 1.44
C ASN A 139 -21.18 -7.25 1.49
N GLU A 140 -21.93 -6.15 1.56
CA GLU A 140 -21.38 -4.77 1.50
C GLU A 140 -20.35 -4.49 2.61
N GLU A 141 -20.49 -5.16 3.76
CA GLU A 141 -19.67 -4.91 4.95
C GLU A 141 -18.49 -5.91 5.08
N HIS A 142 -18.51 -6.99 4.30
CA HIS A 142 -17.62 -8.14 4.34
C HIS A 142 -17.52 -8.83 5.72
N LEU A 143 -18.67 -8.95 6.40
CA LEU A 143 -18.81 -9.46 7.77
C LEU A 143 -19.59 -10.76 7.86
N PHE A 144 -19.35 -11.52 8.93
CA PHE A 144 -20.06 -12.74 9.29
C PHE A 144 -20.02 -13.01 10.80
N THR A 145 -20.89 -13.87 11.32
CA THR A 145 -21.02 -14.12 12.76
C THR A 145 -20.57 -15.54 13.10
N LEU A 146 -19.62 -15.67 14.03
CA LEU A 146 -19.20 -16.96 14.59
C LEU A 146 -20.33 -17.61 15.39
N ALA A 147 -20.23 -18.92 15.63
CA ALA A 147 -21.26 -19.65 16.39
C ALA A 147 -21.48 -19.09 17.82
N ASN A 148 -20.45 -18.46 18.39
CA ASN A 148 -20.48 -17.82 19.71
C ASN A 148 -21.03 -16.38 19.70
N GLY A 149 -21.46 -15.89 18.53
CA GLY A 149 -22.01 -14.55 18.36
C GLY A 149 -20.98 -13.45 18.14
N LEU A 150 -19.69 -13.76 18.00
CA LEU A 150 -18.70 -12.73 17.63
C LEU A 150 -18.81 -12.38 16.15
N VAL A 151 -18.89 -11.09 15.84
CA VAL A 151 -18.89 -10.59 14.46
C VAL A 151 -17.47 -10.52 13.96
N THR A 152 -17.18 -11.20 12.87
CA THR A 152 -15.86 -11.34 12.24
C THR A 152 -15.85 -10.84 10.80
N HIS A 153 -14.66 -10.57 10.24
CA HIS A 153 -14.47 -9.96 8.93
C HIS A 153 -13.59 -10.78 7.98
N ASN A 154 -13.68 -10.45 6.69
CA ASN A 154 -12.81 -10.96 5.64
C ASN A 154 -11.39 -10.37 5.70
N CYS A 155 -10.36 -11.18 5.46
CA CYS A 155 -9.04 -10.69 5.03
C CYS A 155 -9.08 -10.29 3.55
N ARG A 156 -9.76 -9.18 3.21
CA ARG A 156 -9.60 -8.58 1.88
C ARG A 156 -8.46 -7.57 1.90
N LEU A 157 -7.26 -8.08 1.66
CA LEU A 157 -6.18 -7.30 1.06
C LEU A 157 -5.89 -7.95 -0.30
N ARG A 158 -6.73 -7.64 -1.28
CA ARG A 158 -6.41 -7.71 -2.72
C ARG A 158 -7.61 -7.26 -3.55
N LEU A 159 -7.30 -6.51 -4.61
CA LEU A 159 -8.11 -6.44 -5.82
C LEU A 159 -8.76 -7.80 -6.07
N ASP A 160 -10.01 -7.80 -6.50
CA ASP A 160 -10.60 -9.00 -7.08
C ASP A 160 -9.84 -9.37 -8.36
N LEU A 161 -8.81 -10.21 -8.22
CA LEU A 161 -8.01 -10.72 -9.31
C LEU A 161 -8.82 -11.64 -10.23
N THR A 162 -10.04 -12.03 -9.83
CA THR A 162 -10.94 -12.85 -10.64
C THR A 162 -11.46 -12.07 -11.86
N GLU A 163 -11.61 -10.74 -11.79
CA GLU A 163 -11.90 -9.91 -12.96
C GLU A 163 -10.70 -9.80 -13.94
N LEU A 164 -9.47 -9.77 -13.42
CA LEU A 164 -8.24 -9.79 -14.22
C LEU A 164 -8.03 -11.16 -14.89
N LEU A 165 -8.27 -12.25 -14.15
CA LEU A 165 -8.18 -13.63 -14.63
C LEU A 165 -9.28 -13.97 -15.64
N HIS A 166 -10.52 -13.49 -15.45
CA HIS A 166 -11.59 -13.66 -16.44
C HIS A 166 -11.33 -12.94 -17.76
N ARG A 167 -10.39 -11.98 -17.78
CA ARG A 167 -9.94 -11.27 -18.99
C ARG A 167 -8.58 -11.74 -19.51
N GLY A 168 -8.01 -12.82 -18.94
CA GLY A 168 -6.94 -13.62 -19.55
C GLY A 168 -5.50 -13.24 -19.20
N ASN A 169 -5.22 -12.45 -18.17
CA ASN A 169 -3.85 -12.00 -17.87
C ASN A 169 -3.48 -12.15 -16.39
N GLY A 170 -2.32 -12.75 -16.12
CA GLY A 170 -1.81 -13.06 -14.78
C GLY A 170 -1.15 -11.86 -14.07
N LEU A 171 -0.89 -12.01 -12.75
CA LEU A 171 -0.33 -11.00 -11.84
C LEU A 171 1.08 -10.50 -12.23
N PHE A 172 1.82 -11.30 -13.01
CA PHE A 172 3.08 -10.94 -13.68
C PHE A 172 3.04 -11.39 -15.16
N GLY A 173 1.84 -11.49 -15.72
CA GLY A 173 1.53 -12.21 -16.95
C GLY A 173 0.47 -11.52 -17.80
N SER A 174 0.48 -10.19 -17.82
CA SER A 174 0.00 -9.38 -18.94
C SER A 174 1.15 -9.13 -19.93
N ALA A 175 1.88 -10.19 -20.29
CA ALA A 175 3.21 -10.07 -20.89
C ALA A 175 3.21 -9.63 -22.36
N GLU A 176 2.07 -9.64 -23.04
CA GLU A 176 1.99 -9.19 -24.43
C GLU A 176 0.80 -8.22 -24.55
N GLN A 177 1.06 -6.92 -24.70
CA GLN A 177 0.08 -5.85 -25.01
C GLN A 177 -0.65 -5.13 -23.84
N THR A 178 0.01 -4.89 -22.70
CA THR A 178 -0.48 -3.96 -21.67
C THR A 178 0.34 -2.66 -21.61
N GLY A 179 -0.25 -1.60 -21.04
CA GLY A 179 0.38 -0.29 -20.88
C GLY A 179 -0.57 0.70 -20.20
N SER A 180 -0.26 1.98 -20.25
CA SER A 180 -1.16 3.05 -19.78
C SER A 180 -1.49 4.02 -20.92
N ILE A 181 -2.77 4.39 -21.06
CA ILE A 181 -3.20 5.40 -22.04
C ILE A 181 -2.67 6.79 -21.68
N GLY A 182 -2.38 7.00 -20.40
CA GLY A 182 -1.87 8.24 -19.85
C GLY A 182 -1.91 8.24 -18.34
N VAL A 183 -1.12 9.14 -17.78
CA VAL A 183 -1.02 9.39 -16.34
C VAL A 183 -1.48 10.82 -16.08
N VAL A 184 -2.35 11.00 -15.07
CA VAL A 184 -2.67 12.31 -14.49
C VAL A 184 -2.26 12.29 -13.03
N THR A 185 -1.36 13.18 -12.64
CA THR A 185 -0.84 13.25 -11.27
C THR A 185 -1.48 14.41 -10.51
N ILE A 186 -2.00 14.12 -9.32
CA ILE A 186 -2.58 15.09 -8.41
C ILE A 186 -1.47 15.71 -7.55
N ASN A 187 -1.47 17.03 -7.47
CA ASN A 187 -0.57 17.79 -6.60
C ASN A 187 -1.14 17.84 -5.19
N CYS A 188 -0.67 16.95 -4.33
CA CYS A 188 -1.17 16.82 -2.95
C CYS A 188 -0.67 17.94 -2.05
N ALA A 189 0.54 18.45 -2.25
CA ALA A 189 1.07 19.55 -1.45
C ALA A 189 0.17 20.80 -1.49
N ARG A 190 -0.36 21.12 -2.67
CA ARG A 190 -1.35 22.21 -2.84
C ARG A 190 -2.64 21.94 -2.06
N LEU A 191 -3.10 20.69 -2.03
CA LEU A 191 -4.31 20.33 -1.29
C LEU A 191 -4.11 20.56 0.22
N GLY A 192 -2.99 20.10 0.78
CA GLY A 192 -2.65 20.35 2.18
C GLY A 192 -2.60 21.83 2.53
N TYR A 193 -2.06 22.66 1.64
CA TYR A 193 -2.00 24.11 1.85
C TYR A 193 -3.37 24.79 1.81
N CYS A 194 -4.21 24.45 0.83
CA CYS A 194 -5.51 25.08 0.66
C CYS A 194 -6.55 24.66 1.70
N PHE A 195 -6.40 23.47 2.28
CA PHE A 195 -7.37 22.86 3.22
C PHE A 195 -6.71 22.56 4.56
N LYS A 196 -5.96 23.54 5.09
CA LYS A 196 -5.28 23.42 6.38
C LYS A 196 -6.26 23.02 7.47
N ASN A 197 -5.97 21.94 8.19
CA ASN A 197 -6.81 21.35 9.24
C ASN A 197 -8.25 20.96 8.81
N ASP A 198 -8.55 20.90 7.52
CA ASP A 198 -9.86 20.54 6.97
C ASP A 198 -9.74 19.29 6.09
N TRP A 199 -9.68 18.12 6.73
CA TRP A 199 -9.48 16.84 6.02
C TRP A 199 -10.64 16.50 5.09
N GLU A 200 -11.88 16.79 5.53
CA GLU A 200 -13.07 16.53 4.74
C GLU A 200 -13.11 17.40 3.48
N GLY A 201 -12.80 18.70 3.61
CA GLY A 201 -12.67 19.61 2.48
C GLY A 201 -11.54 19.20 1.53
N LEU A 202 -10.41 18.73 2.08
CA LEU A 202 -9.30 18.20 1.31
C LEU A 202 -9.74 17.01 0.46
N LEU A 203 -10.38 16.00 1.06
CA LEU A 203 -10.85 14.80 0.36
C LEU A 203 -11.91 15.14 -0.69
N LYS A 204 -12.86 16.02 -0.40
CA LYS A 204 -13.84 16.52 -1.39
C LYS A 204 -13.15 17.17 -2.59
N ARG A 205 -12.11 17.96 -2.36
CA ARG A 205 -11.33 18.57 -3.44
C ARG A 205 -10.51 17.53 -4.20
N PHE A 206 -9.96 16.55 -3.49
CA PHE A 206 -9.23 15.44 -4.09
C PHE A 206 -10.14 14.64 -5.04
N ASP A 207 -11.36 14.31 -4.62
CA ASP A 207 -12.36 13.63 -5.44
C ASP A 207 -12.69 14.39 -6.72
N TYR A 208 -12.93 15.69 -6.59
CA TYR A 208 -13.14 16.55 -7.75
C TYR A 208 -11.96 16.50 -8.74
N LEU A 209 -10.72 16.47 -8.25
CA LEU A 209 -9.53 16.35 -9.10
C LEU A 209 -9.41 14.95 -9.73
N CYS A 210 -9.75 13.90 -8.99
CA CYS A 210 -9.83 12.53 -9.51
C CYS A 210 -10.88 12.42 -10.63
N ASP A 211 -12.03 13.08 -10.49
CA ASP A 211 -13.09 13.08 -11.50
C ASP A 211 -12.68 13.82 -12.78
N LEU A 212 -11.94 14.92 -12.62
CA LEU A 212 -11.30 15.61 -13.76
C LEU A 212 -10.23 14.74 -14.42
N ALA A 213 -9.42 14.03 -13.63
CA ALA A 213 -8.42 13.09 -14.14
C ALA A 213 -9.08 11.97 -14.95
N LYS A 214 -10.15 11.35 -14.40
CA LYS A 214 -10.98 10.36 -15.11
C LYS A 214 -11.46 10.91 -16.45
N THR A 215 -12.09 12.09 -16.43
CA THR A 215 -12.62 12.74 -17.64
C THR A 215 -11.52 12.98 -18.68
N SER A 216 -10.38 13.50 -18.26
CA SER A 216 -9.22 13.74 -19.14
C SER A 216 -8.70 12.44 -19.76
N LEU A 217 -8.56 11.38 -18.97
CA LEU A 217 -8.05 10.08 -19.42
C LEU A 217 -9.01 9.41 -20.41
N GLU A 218 -10.33 9.49 -20.17
CA GLU A 218 -11.34 8.93 -21.08
C GLU A 218 -11.42 9.70 -22.40
N LEU A 219 -11.33 11.04 -22.36
CA LEU A 219 -11.23 11.87 -23.57
C LEU A 219 -9.96 11.53 -24.36
N LYS A 220 -8.83 11.33 -23.68
CA LYS A 220 -7.57 10.91 -24.30
C LYS A 220 -7.71 9.53 -24.94
N ARG A 221 -8.28 8.55 -24.23
CA ARG A 221 -8.55 7.19 -24.75
C ARG A 221 -9.42 7.23 -26.00
N LYS A 222 -10.53 7.97 -25.98
CA LYS A 222 -11.42 8.16 -27.13
C LYS A 222 -10.67 8.76 -28.31
N THR A 223 -9.87 9.80 -28.07
CA THR A 223 -9.12 10.51 -29.12
C THR A 223 -8.05 9.63 -29.74
N ILE A 224 -7.18 9.00 -28.95
CA ILE A 224 -6.11 8.13 -29.45
C ILE A 224 -6.70 6.93 -30.19
N THR A 225 -7.79 6.34 -29.67
CA THR A 225 -8.49 5.24 -30.36
C THR A 225 -9.00 5.66 -31.74
N ARG A 226 -9.59 6.87 -31.85
CA ARG A 226 -10.05 7.41 -33.13
C ARG A 226 -8.88 7.61 -34.11
N LEU A 227 -7.82 8.29 -33.67
CA LEU A 227 -6.63 8.56 -34.49
C LEU A 227 -5.94 7.26 -34.94
N MET A 228 -5.94 6.22 -34.10
CA MET A 228 -5.43 4.89 -34.44
C MET A 228 -6.25 4.25 -35.56
N LYS A 229 -7.58 4.32 -35.48
CA LYS A 229 -8.48 3.83 -36.54
C LYS A 229 -8.37 4.62 -37.85
N GLU A 230 -8.09 5.92 -37.76
CA GLU A 230 -7.82 6.80 -38.91
C GLU A 230 -6.42 6.60 -39.53
N GLY A 231 -5.59 5.73 -38.96
CA GLY A 231 -4.30 5.33 -39.53
C GLY A 231 -3.07 6.10 -39.03
N LEU A 232 -3.20 6.96 -38.02
CA LEU A 232 -2.05 7.72 -37.48
C LEU A 232 -1.13 6.91 -36.58
N TYR A 233 -1.58 5.74 -36.10
CA TYR A 233 -0.77 4.83 -35.28
C TYR A 233 -0.72 3.43 -35.91
N PRO A 234 -0.14 3.27 -37.12
CA PRO A 234 -0.24 2.03 -37.91
C PRO A 234 0.45 0.84 -37.23
N TYR A 235 1.62 1.06 -36.61
CA TYR A 235 2.32 0.01 -35.87
C TYR A 235 1.57 -0.41 -34.61
N THR A 236 1.12 0.57 -33.80
CA THR A 236 0.33 0.31 -32.60
C THR A 236 -0.95 -0.46 -32.94
N ASN A 237 -1.66 -0.05 -33.99
CA ASN A 237 -2.85 -0.76 -34.45
C ASN A 237 -2.53 -2.19 -34.91
N ARG A 238 -1.45 -2.37 -35.69
CA ARG A 238 -1.04 -3.68 -36.18
C ARG A 238 -0.65 -4.66 -35.07
N TYR A 239 0.06 -4.20 -34.05
CA TYR A 239 0.63 -5.07 -33.02
C TYR A 239 -0.21 -5.17 -31.74
N LEU A 240 -1.00 -4.14 -31.39
CA LEU A 240 -1.83 -4.13 -30.19
C LEU A 240 -3.32 -4.32 -30.50
N GLY A 241 -3.78 -3.97 -31.70
CA GLY A 241 -5.20 -4.00 -32.10
C GLY A 241 -6.11 -2.99 -31.38
N GLY A 242 -5.72 -2.52 -30.19
CA GLY A 242 -6.46 -1.54 -29.40
C GLY A 242 -5.91 -1.37 -27.99
N PHE A 243 -6.67 -0.65 -27.15
CA PHE A 243 -6.24 -0.25 -25.80
C PHE A 243 -7.08 -0.91 -24.70
N LYS A 244 -7.70 -2.06 -24.98
CA LYS A 244 -8.58 -2.76 -24.01
C LYS A 244 -7.84 -3.11 -22.70
N ASN A 245 -6.57 -3.49 -22.83
CA ASN A 245 -5.72 -3.90 -21.71
C ASN A 245 -4.82 -2.76 -21.20
N PHE A 246 -5.11 -1.51 -21.58
CA PHE A 246 -4.35 -0.33 -21.15
C PHE A 246 -5.05 0.36 -19.99
N PHE A 247 -4.31 0.66 -18.94
CA PHE A 247 -4.79 1.38 -17.77
C PHE A 247 -4.98 2.88 -18.05
N SER A 248 -5.91 3.48 -17.34
CA SER A 248 -6.04 4.92 -17.12
C SER A 248 -5.43 5.21 -15.73
N THR A 249 -4.29 5.90 -15.69
CA THR A 249 -3.49 6.00 -14.46
C THR A 249 -3.70 7.33 -13.76
N ILE A 250 -4.04 7.28 -12.47
CA ILE A 250 -4.09 8.46 -11.59
C ILE A 250 -3.01 8.32 -10.54
N GLY A 251 -2.10 9.29 -10.48
CA GLY A 251 -1.02 9.30 -9.51
C GLY A 251 -1.14 10.43 -8.51
N VAL A 252 -0.33 10.38 -7.46
CA VAL A 252 -0.19 11.43 -6.46
C VAL A 252 1.27 11.85 -6.35
N ASN A 253 1.51 13.10 -5.95
CA ASN A 253 2.85 13.59 -5.65
C ASN A 253 2.83 14.64 -4.53
N GLY A 254 3.86 14.62 -3.68
CA GLY A 254 4.03 15.61 -2.61
C GLY A 254 3.14 15.34 -1.41
N VAL A 255 2.91 14.07 -1.06
CA VAL A 255 2.08 13.73 0.12
C VAL A 255 2.79 14.11 1.42
N ASN A 256 4.12 14.03 1.48
CA ASN A 256 4.87 14.57 2.62
C ASN A 256 4.57 16.07 2.84
N GLU A 257 4.70 16.89 1.80
CA GLU A 257 4.40 18.32 1.92
C GLU A 257 2.90 18.60 2.02
N MET A 258 2.01 17.71 1.57
CA MET A 258 0.59 17.79 1.87
C MET A 258 0.38 17.76 3.38
N ILE A 259 0.94 16.77 4.07
CA ILE A 259 0.81 16.60 5.51
C ILE A 259 1.39 17.81 6.24
N ARG A 260 2.61 18.23 5.88
CA ARG A 260 3.27 19.41 6.47
C ARG A 260 2.44 20.69 6.28
N ASN A 261 1.94 20.94 5.07
CA ASN A 261 1.11 22.13 4.83
C ASN A 261 -0.24 22.05 5.55
N PHE A 262 -0.84 20.85 5.62
CA PHE A 262 -2.11 20.60 6.29
C PHE A 262 -2.03 20.83 7.80
N SER A 263 -0.97 20.33 8.43
CA SER A 263 -0.73 20.43 9.87
C SER A 263 -0.11 21.76 10.29
N GLY A 264 0.40 22.55 9.35
CA GLY A 264 1.18 23.75 9.67
C GLY A 264 2.59 23.42 10.16
N ASP A 265 3.18 22.36 9.62
CA ASP A 265 4.52 21.84 9.88
C ASP A 265 4.71 21.15 11.24
N GLU A 266 3.61 20.77 11.92
CA GLU A 266 3.67 20.06 13.20
C GLU A 266 4.11 18.60 13.04
N TYR A 267 3.79 17.99 11.91
CA TYR A 267 4.15 16.62 11.58
C TYR A 267 4.23 16.41 10.07
N ASP A 268 4.94 15.36 9.67
CA ASP A 268 5.18 14.96 8.29
C ASP A 268 4.89 13.46 8.09
N ILE A 269 5.18 12.90 6.92
CA ILE A 269 4.85 11.50 6.61
C ILE A 269 5.51 10.47 7.53
N THR A 270 6.57 10.86 8.24
CA THR A 270 7.37 9.96 9.10
C THR A 270 6.78 9.82 10.51
N SER A 271 5.85 10.71 10.86
CA SER A 271 5.06 10.62 12.09
C SER A 271 3.94 9.59 11.95
N VAL A 272 3.47 9.03 13.06
CA VAL A 272 2.31 8.11 13.06
C VAL A 272 1.09 8.79 12.43
N GLN A 273 0.80 10.03 12.80
CA GLN A 273 -0.33 10.80 12.28
C GLN A 273 -0.22 11.04 10.78
N GLY A 274 0.93 11.52 10.31
CA GLY A 274 1.15 11.80 8.88
C GLY A 274 1.18 10.54 8.03
N HIS A 275 1.83 9.48 8.51
CA HIS A 275 1.82 8.17 7.85
C HIS A 275 0.37 7.68 7.66
N THR A 276 -0.42 7.74 8.73
CA THR A 276 -1.83 7.37 8.71
C THR A 276 -2.65 8.21 7.72
N MET A 277 -2.43 9.52 7.63
CA MET A 277 -3.07 10.37 6.61
C MET A 277 -2.69 9.96 5.18
N ALA A 278 -1.43 9.55 4.95
CA ALA A 278 -0.99 9.08 3.65
C ALA A 278 -1.68 7.75 3.27
N VAL A 279 -1.81 6.82 4.24
CA VAL A 279 -2.56 5.57 4.07
C VAL A 279 -4.01 5.84 3.70
N GLU A 280 -4.69 6.73 4.43
CA GLU A 280 -6.08 7.11 4.16
C GLU A 280 -6.25 7.71 2.76
N LEU A 281 -5.37 8.63 2.36
CA LEU A 281 -5.42 9.24 1.03
C LEU A 281 -5.30 8.18 -0.08
N LEU A 282 -4.36 7.23 0.06
CA LEU A 282 -4.17 6.16 -0.93
C LEU A 282 -5.34 5.17 -0.95
N GLN A 283 -5.90 4.82 0.21
CA GLN A 283 -7.11 4.00 0.28
C GLN A 283 -8.30 4.71 -0.37
N HIS A 284 -8.43 6.02 -0.14
CA HIS A 284 -9.46 6.84 -0.76
C HIS A 284 -9.31 6.91 -2.28
N LEU A 285 -8.08 7.12 -2.77
CA LEU A 285 -7.77 7.03 -4.19
C LEU A 285 -8.15 5.66 -4.78
N ASN A 286 -7.83 4.56 -4.09
CA ASN A 286 -8.16 3.22 -4.56
C ASN A 286 -9.66 2.97 -4.65
N LYS A 287 -10.46 3.51 -3.72
CA LYS A 287 -11.93 3.49 -3.82
C LYS A 287 -12.41 4.21 -5.07
N ARG A 288 -11.87 5.41 -5.37
CA ARG A 288 -12.19 6.15 -6.61
C ARG A 288 -11.79 5.36 -7.86
N ILE A 289 -10.60 4.77 -7.86
CA ILE A 289 -10.11 3.92 -8.96
C ILE A 289 -11.08 2.77 -9.23
N GLN A 290 -11.53 2.06 -8.20
CA GLN A 290 -12.51 0.98 -8.36
C GLN A 290 -13.82 1.48 -8.96
N GLN A 291 -14.38 2.56 -8.42
CA GLN A 291 -15.60 3.19 -8.94
C GLN A 291 -15.46 3.55 -10.42
N TYR A 292 -14.33 4.11 -10.84
CA TYR A 292 -14.10 4.45 -12.24
C TYR A 292 -14.01 3.23 -13.16
N GLN A 293 -13.47 2.11 -12.68
CA GLN A 293 -13.47 0.86 -13.46
C GLN A 293 -14.88 0.34 -13.66
N GLU A 294 -15.70 0.32 -12.61
CA GLU A 294 -17.09 -0.12 -12.65
C GLU A 294 -17.94 0.78 -13.56
N GLU A 295 -17.78 2.10 -13.45
CA GLU A 295 -18.53 3.08 -14.23
C GLU A 295 -18.18 3.06 -15.73
N THR A 296 -16.90 2.89 -16.08
CA THR A 296 -16.42 3.06 -17.46
C THR A 296 -16.20 1.73 -18.18
N GLY A 297 -16.03 0.63 -17.44
CA GLY A 297 -15.60 -0.66 -17.95
C GLY A 297 -14.12 -0.71 -18.39
N ASN A 298 -13.37 0.39 -18.26
CA ASN A 298 -11.95 0.49 -18.57
C ASN A 298 -11.09 0.19 -17.33
N LEU A 299 -9.85 -0.24 -17.57
CA LEU A 299 -8.89 -0.48 -16.48
C LEU A 299 -8.35 0.84 -15.92
N TYR A 300 -8.26 0.94 -14.60
CA TYR A 300 -7.66 2.06 -13.88
C TYR A 300 -6.67 1.56 -12.84
N ASN A 301 -5.64 2.35 -12.57
CA ASN A 301 -4.69 2.06 -11.50
C ASN A 301 -4.20 3.34 -10.82
N SER A 302 -3.77 3.18 -9.58
CA SER A 302 -3.02 4.18 -8.83
C SER A 302 -1.52 3.97 -9.03
N GLU A 303 -0.76 5.04 -9.21
CA GLU A 303 0.70 4.98 -9.42
C GLU A 303 1.44 5.96 -8.52
N ALA A 304 2.56 5.52 -7.95
CA ALA A 304 3.56 6.40 -7.39
C ALA A 304 4.32 7.05 -8.56
N THR A 305 3.76 8.14 -9.11
CA THR A 305 4.30 8.78 -10.32
C THR A 305 5.78 9.14 -10.10
N PRO A 306 6.72 8.73 -10.97
CA PRO A 306 8.15 9.04 -10.80
C PRO A 306 8.48 10.53 -10.68
N ALA A 307 7.63 11.39 -11.25
CA ALA A 307 7.59 12.83 -11.04
C ALA A 307 8.90 13.62 -11.26
N GLU A 308 9.85 13.11 -12.05
CA GLU A 308 11.18 13.73 -12.29
C GLU A 308 11.11 15.24 -12.61
N GLY A 309 10.30 15.62 -13.60
CA GLY A 309 10.03 17.04 -13.91
C GLY A 309 8.80 17.60 -13.19
N THR A 310 7.86 16.73 -12.79
CA THR A 310 6.57 17.13 -12.23
C THR A 310 6.72 17.67 -10.81
N ALA A 311 7.56 17.05 -9.98
CA ALA A 311 7.79 17.44 -8.59
C ALA A 311 8.32 18.89 -8.47
N THR A 312 9.34 19.22 -9.26
CA THR A 312 9.92 20.56 -9.32
C THR A 312 8.98 21.56 -10.01
N ARG A 313 8.27 21.14 -11.07
CA ARG A 313 7.27 21.98 -11.73
C ARG A 313 6.14 22.36 -10.79
N PHE A 314 5.58 21.40 -10.05
CA PHE A 314 4.54 21.67 -9.06
C PHE A 314 5.02 22.67 -8.03
N ALA A 315 6.19 22.44 -7.42
CA ALA A 315 6.76 23.37 -6.44
C ALA A 315 6.95 24.79 -7.02
N ARG A 316 7.51 24.90 -8.24
CA ARG A 316 7.70 26.20 -8.89
C ARG A 316 6.39 26.92 -9.18
N GLU A 317 5.39 26.22 -9.74
CA GLU A 317 4.10 26.84 -10.05
C GLU A 317 3.29 27.19 -8.80
N ASP A 318 3.44 26.43 -7.72
CA ASP A 318 2.83 26.75 -6.43
C ASP A 318 3.45 27.96 -5.76
N ARG A 319 4.79 28.07 -5.76
CA ARG A 319 5.47 29.22 -5.14
C ARG A 319 5.07 30.55 -5.77
N LYS A 320 4.73 30.58 -7.07
CA LYS A 320 4.20 31.78 -7.75
C LYS A 320 2.83 32.23 -7.21
N ARG A 321 2.03 31.30 -6.69
CA ARG A 321 0.63 31.53 -6.26
C ARG A 321 0.49 31.60 -4.73
N PHE A 322 1.33 30.84 -4.04
CA PHE A 322 1.30 30.62 -2.60
C PHE A 322 2.72 30.82 -2.06
N PRO A 323 3.15 32.07 -1.80
CA PRO A 323 4.52 32.35 -1.38
C PRO A 323 4.96 31.62 -0.11
N ASN A 324 4.01 31.31 0.77
CA ASN A 324 4.25 30.67 2.07
C ASN A 324 4.03 29.16 2.07
N ILE A 325 3.80 28.54 0.91
CA ILE A 325 3.63 27.07 0.84
C ILE A 325 4.92 26.36 1.23
N ILE A 326 4.81 25.35 2.09
CA ILE A 326 5.93 24.54 2.55
C ILE A 326 6.34 23.60 1.43
N GLN A 327 7.65 23.54 1.16
CA GLN A 327 8.28 22.78 0.08
C GLN A 327 9.60 22.19 0.57
N ALA A 328 10.00 21.04 0.03
CA ALA A 328 11.32 20.48 0.28
C ALA A 328 12.41 21.18 -0.55
N GLY A 329 13.67 20.94 -0.19
CA GLY A 329 14.84 21.48 -0.89
C GLY A 329 15.23 22.91 -0.47
N ALA A 330 16.41 23.34 -0.90
CA ALA A 330 16.92 24.69 -0.68
C ALA A 330 16.17 25.72 -1.54
N GLU A 331 16.38 27.01 -1.26
CA GLU A 331 15.90 28.06 -2.17
C GLU A 331 16.58 27.92 -3.55
N GLY A 332 15.78 28.07 -4.62
CA GLY A 332 16.23 27.80 -6.00
C GLY A 332 16.09 26.33 -6.43
N GLU A 333 16.05 25.39 -5.49
CA GLU A 333 16.02 23.93 -5.74
C GLU A 333 14.78 23.27 -5.09
N ARG A 334 13.66 23.99 -5.06
CA ARG A 334 12.44 23.50 -4.41
C ARG A 334 11.79 22.36 -5.19
N TYR A 335 11.38 21.33 -4.46
CA TYR A 335 10.66 20.18 -4.98
C TYR A 335 9.59 19.70 -3.99
N TYR A 336 8.73 18.80 -4.47
CA TYR A 336 7.85 18.00 -3.63
C TYR A 336 8.36 16.57 -3.59
N THR A 337 8.36 15.98 -2.40
CA THR A 337 8.79 14.60 -2.16
C THR A 337 7.94 13.66 -3.01
N ASN A 338 8.61 12.71 -3.66
CA ASN A 338 7.96 11.88 -4.67
C ASN A 338 6.81 11.08 -4.06
N SER A 339 5.62 11.17 -4.64
CA SER A 339 4.47 10.33 -4.25
C SER A 339 4.23 10.32 -2.73
N THR A 340 4.37 9.15 -2.09
CA THR A 340 4.33 8.91 -0.63
C THR A 340 5.67 8.42 -0.08
N GLN A 341 6.77 8.71 -0.77
CA GLN A 341 8.13 8.34 -0.34
C GLN A 341 8.53 9.11 0.91
N LEU A 342 9.55 8.59 1.59
CA LEU A 342 10.21 9.28 2.69
C LEU A 342 10.88 10.58 2.20
N PRO A 343 10.96 11.62 3.05
CA PRO A 343 11.75 12.81 2.77
C PRO A 343 13.21 12.44 2.49
N VAL A 344 13.86 13.20 1.60
CA VAL A 344 15.28 13.01 1.30
C VAL A 344 16.11 13.21 2.58
N GLY A 345 16.98 12.25 2.88
CA GLY A 345 17.85 12.29 4.06
C GLY A 345 17.18 11.91 5.38
N PHE A 346 15.98 11.30 5.33
CA PHE A 346 15.30 10.84 6.55
C PHE A 346 16.04 9.70 7.27
N THR A 347 16.45 8.66 6.53
CA THR A 347 17.21 7.53 7.09
C THR A 347 18.21 7.00 6.07
N ASP A 348 19.36 6.56 6.57
CA ASP A 348 20.37 5.80 5.83
C ASP A 348 20.21 4.29 6.04
N ASP A 349 19.33 3.85 6.97
CA ASP A 349 19.04 2.43 7.19
C ASP A 349 17.97 1.95 6.21
N PRO A 350 18.32 1.03 5.28
CA PRO A 350 17.34 0.49 4.35
C PRO A 350 16.23 -0.31 5.03
N PHE A 351 16.44 -0.91 6.21
CA PHE A 351 15.39 -1.65 6.91
C PHE A 351 14.38 -0.71 7.56
N ASP A 352 14.80 0.40 8.14
CA ASP A 352 13.88 1.44 8.64
C ASP A 352 13.03 2.01 7.48
N ALA A 353 13.65 2.23 6.32
CA ALA A 353 12.93 2.67 5.13
C ALA A 353 11.91 1.61 4.66
N LEU A 354 12.27 0.32 4.70
CA LEU A 354 11.38 -0.79 4.35
C LEU A 354 10.20 -0.90 5.33
N ASP A 355 10.46 -0.87 6.63
CA ASP A 355 9.45 -0.95 7.69
C ASP A 355 8.42 0.18 7.55
N HIS A 356 8.88 1.40 7.28
CA HIS A 356 7.98 2.53 7.09
C HIS A 356 7.21 2.46 5.77
N GLN A 357 7.82 1.99 4.68
CA GLN A 357 7.22 2.12 3.35
C GLN A 357 6.38 0.91 2.95
N GLU A 358 6.50 -0.23 3.63
CA GLU A 358 5.84 -1.47 3.20
C GLU A 358 4.35 -1.31 2.90
N ASP A 359 3.56 -0.78 3.82
CA ASP A 359 2.12 -0.70 3.69
C ASP A 359 1.67 0.36 2.68
N LEU A 360 2.30 1.54 2.66
CA LEU A 360 2.06 2.59 1.67
C LEU A 360 2.32 2.08 0.25
N GLN A 361 3.43 1.39 0.03
CA GLN A 361 3.81 0.88 -1.28
C GLN A 361 2.86 -0.22 -1.76
N ARG A 362 2.31 -1.02 -0.84
CA ARG A 362 1.29 -2.05 -1.16
C ARG A 362 -0.07 -1.48 -1.54
N LEU A 363 -0.35 -0.22 -1.23
CA LEU A 363 -1.60 0.43 -1.60
C LEU A 363 -1.60 0.90 -3.06
N TYR A 364 -0.46 1.01 -3.74
CA TYR A 364 -0.46 1.29 -5.18
C TYR A 364 -0.89 0.06 -5.96
N LEU A 365 -1.97 0.20 -6.74
CA LEU A 365 -2.52 -0.88 -7.58
C LEU A 365 -1.78 -1.00 -8.92
N GLY A 366 -0.95 0.00 -9.25
CA GLY A 366 -0.14 0.10 -10.45
C GLY A 366 1.36 0.12 -10.16
N GLY A 367 2.07 1.04 -10.81
CA GLY A 367 3.51 1.18 -10.65
C GLY A 367 3.88 1.78 -9.30
N THR A 368 4.79 1.14 -8.59
CA THR A 368 5.53 1.77 -7.51
C THR A 368 6.93 1.17 -7.41
N VAL A 369 7.85 1.90 -6.81
CA VAL A 369 9.22 1.47 -6.58
C VAL A 369 9.73 2.08 -5.27
N LEU A 370 10.35 1.25 -4.43
CA LEU A 370 11.10 1.75 -3.29
C LEU A 370 12.60 1.75 -3.61
N HIS A 371 13.21 2.93 -3.52
CA HIS A 371 14.65 3.08 -3.75
C HIS A 371 15.42 2.92 -2.45
N LEU A 372 16.23 1.85 -2.35
CA LEU A 372 17.17 1.65 -1.27
C LEU A 372 18.51 2.28 -1.67
N TYR A 373 18.75 3.51 -1.24
CA TYR A 373 20.00 4.23 -1.51
C TYR A 373 21.12 3.71 -0.60
N MET A 374 22.25 3.33 -1.19
CA MET A 374 23.42 2.86 -0.44
C MET A 374 24.53 3.90 -0.55
N GLY A 375 25.13 4.26 0.59
CA GLY A 375 26.22 5.24 0.65
C GLY A 375 27.48 4.82 -0.13
N GLU A 376 27.65 3.52 -0.37
CA GLU A 376 28.76 2.99 -1.17
C GLU A 376 28.36 1.74 -1.96
N ARG A 377 29.33 1.20 -2.70
CA ARG A 377 29.14 0.00 -3.52
C ARG A 377 28.81 -1.20 -2.63
N VAL A 378 27.80 -1.98 -3.03
CA VAL A 378 27.52 -3.28 -2.39
C VAL A 378 28.75 -4.19 -2.47
N SER A 379 29.19 -4.68 -1.32
CA SER A 379 30.49 -5.35 -1.15
C SER A 379 30.69 -6.60 -2.02
N SER A 380 29.61 -7.30 -2.36
CA SER A 380 29.63 -8.46 -3.25
C SER A 380 28.25 -8.78 -3.85
N TRP A 381 28.22 -9.59 -4.91
CA TRP A 381 26.96 -10.12 -5.44
C TRP A 381 26.20 -10.98 -4.41
N LYS A 382 26.91 -11.60 -3.45
CA LYS A 382 26.30 -12.38 -2.36
C LYS A 382 25.55 -11.44 -1.40
N ALA A 383 26.17 -10.32 -1.03
CA ALA A 383 25.51 -9.30 -0.22
C ALA A 383 24.28 -8.73 -0.92
N ALA A 384 24.37 -8.43 -2.22
CA ALA A 384 23.21 -7.97 -3.01
C ALA A 384 22.08 -9.02 -3.03
N ARG A 385 22.42 -10.30 -3.29
CA ARG A 385 21.47 -11.42 -3.24
C ARG A 385 20.80 -11.52 -1.88
N ASP A 386 21.58 -11.40 -0.80
CA ASP A 386 21.07 -11.57 0.56
C ASP A 386 20.17 -10.41 0.98
N ILE A 387 20.46 -9.17 0.54
CA ILE A 387 19.57 -8.01 0.71
C ILE A 387 18.24 -8.26 -0.01
N VAL A 388 18.27 -8.67 -1.29
CA VAL A 388 17.06 -8.98 -2.07
C VAL A 388 16.27 -10.10 -1.39
N LYS A 389 16.93 -11.19 -1.01
CA LYS A 389 16.27 -12.34 -0.35
C LYS A 389 15.64 -11.92 0.97
N LYS A 390 16.35 -11.17 1.81
CA LYS A 390 15.84 -10.71 3.11
C LYS A 390 14.65 -9.77 2.90
N THR A 391 14.75 -8.83 1.96
CA THR A 391 13.66 -7.89 1.65
C THR A 391 12.38 -8.64 1.26
N PHE A 392 12.43 -9.54 0.27
CA PHE A 392 11.22 -10.24 -0.18
C PHE A 392 10.80 -11.43 0.71
N SER A 393 11.61 -11.83 1.70
CA SER A 393 11.21 -12.85 2.69
C SER A 393 10.46 -12.22 3.88
N HIS A 394 10.68 -10.94 4.15
CA HIS A 394 10.12 -10.25 5.31
C HIS A 394 9.08 -9.18 4.94
N TYR A 395 9.16 -8.60 3.74
CA TYR A 395 8.29 -7.53 3.28
C TYR A 395 7.53 -7.92 2.02
N GLN A 396 6.29 -7.43 1.89
CA GLN A 396 5.42 -7.63 0.74
C GLN A 396 5.47 -6.47 -0.25
N LEU A 397 6.68 -5.94 -0.49
CA LEU A 397 6.87 -4.87 -1.47
C LEU A 397 6.78 -5.40 -2.91
N PRO A 398 6.17 -4.65 -3.83
CA PRO A 398 6.05 -5.09 -5.22
C PRO A 398 7.35 -4.93 -6.01
N TYR A 399 8.13 -3.89 -5.71
CA TYR A 399 9.35 -3.57 -6.45
C TYR A 399 10.32 -2.72 -5.62
N ILE A 400 11.60 -3.09 -5.67
CA ILE A 400 12.70 -2.36 -5.02
C ILE A 400 13.83 -2.12 -6.02
N THR A 401 14.63 -1.08 -5.78
CA THR A 401 15.95 -0.93 -6.39
C THR A 401 17.01 -0.81 -5.32
N ILE A 402 18.18 -1.38 -5.57
CA ILE A 402 19.37 -1.14 -4.75
C ILE A 402 20.25 -0.17 -5.53
N THR A 403 20.43 1.04 -5.00
CA THR A 403 21.06 2.16 -5.71
C THR A 403 22.36 2.55 -5.00
N PRO A 404 23.51 1.95 -5.38
CA PRO A 404 24.80 2.30 -4.81
C PRO A 404 25.35 3.60 -5.36
N THR A 405 26.02 4.36 -4.50
CA THR A 405 26.71 5.60 -4.88
C THR A 405 28.11 5.30 -5.44
N PHE A 406 28.43 5.89 -6.58
CA PHE A 406 29.76 5.85 -7.19
C PHE A 406 30.08 7.14 -7.95
N SER A 407 31.36 7.43 -8.11
CA SER A 407 31.87 8.57 -8.87
C SER A 407 32.61 8.09 -10.12
N ILE A 408 32.62 8.88 -11.20
CA ILE A 408 33.31 8.55 -12.45
C ILE A 408 34.50 9.50 -12.64
N CYS A 409 35.70 8.94 -12.66
CA CYS A 409 36.92 9.65 -13.04
C CYS A 409 37.23 9.42 -14.52
N PRO A 410 37.50 10.45 -15.34
CA PRO A 410 37.90 10.29 -16.74
C PRO A 410 39.14 9.40 -16.95
N LYS A 411 40.02 9.33 -15.93
CA LYS A 411 41.24 8.51 -15.96
C LYS A 411 41.06 7.11 -15.39
N HIS A 412 40.35 6.98 -14.27
CA HIS A 412 40.29 5.73 -13.49
C HIS A 412 38.95 5.00 -13.55
N GLY A 413 37.97 5.55 -14.28
CA GLY A 413 36.63 4.97 -14.40
C GLY A 413 35.84 5.07 -13.09
N TYR A 414 35.09 4.01 -12.77
CA TYR A 414 34.23 3.93 -11.58
C TYR A 414 35.02 3.90 -10.27
N ILE A 415 34.61 4.74 -9.33
CA ILE A 415 35.15 4.86 -7.97
C ILE A 415 33.99 4.66 -7.01
N ALA A 416 34.14 3.79 -6.02
CA ALA A 416 33.10 3.56 -5.02
C ALA A 416 32.88 4.82 -4.18
N GLY A 417 31.63 5.16 -3.88
CA GLY A 417 31.28 6.32 -3.06
C GLY A 417 31.20 7.65 -3.82
N ALA A 418 30.74 8.68 -3.11
CA ALA A 418 30.68 10.07 -3.59
C ALA A 418 32.03 10.77 -3.37
N HIS A 419 32.65 11.22 -4.46
CA HIS A 419 33.93 11.90 -4.46
C HIS A 419 33.88 13.06 -5.45
N GLU A 420 34.05 14.29 -4.95
CA GLU A 420 34.20 15.48 -5.78
C GLU A 420 35.52 15.45 -6.57
N PHE A 421 36.59 14.95 -5.93
CA PHE A 421 37.91 14.75 -6.55
C PHE A 421 38.32 13.27 -6.48
N CYS A 422 38.94 12.78 -7.56
CA CYS A 422 39.34 11.37 -7.66
C CYS A 422 40.47 11.05 -6.67
N PRO A 423 40.26 10.19 -5.65
CA PRO A 423 41.29 9.86 -4.66
C PRO A 423 42.52 9.17 -5.29
N LYS A 424 42.34 8.48 -6.43
CA LYS A 424 43.45 7.86 -7.18
C LYS A 424 44.29 8.90 -7.93
N CYS A 425 43.66 9.92 -8.51
CA CYS A 425 44.40 11.03 -9.14
C CYS A 425 45.20 11.80 -8.09
N ASP A 426 44.61 12.06 -6.93
CA ASP A 426 45.27 12.77 -5.84
C ASP A 426 46.49 11.98 -5.34
N ALA A 427 46.34 10.67 -5.13
CA ALA A 427 47.45 9.80 -4.73
C ALA A 427 48.61 9.81 -5.74
N GLU A 428 48.31 9.78 -7.04
CA GLU A 428 49.32 9.87 -8.11
C GLU A 428 50.03 11.22 -8.13
N LEU A 429 49.29 12.33 -7.93
CA LEU A 429 49.85 13.68 -7.87
C LEU A 429 50.76 13.87 -6.64
N ILE A 430 50.33 13.37 -5.48
CA ILE A 430 51.12 13.38 -4.24
C ILE A 430 52.42 12.61 -4.45
N THR A 431 52.34 11.39 -5.00
CA THR A 431 53.52 10.55 -5.29
C THR A 431 54.49 11.24 -6.25
N LYS A 432 53.97 11.90 -7.29
CA LYS A 432 54.79 12.65 -8.25
C LYS A 432 55.50 13.84 -7.59
N LYS A 433 54.80 14.60 -6.74
CA LYS A 433 55.39 15.72 -5.98
C LYS A 433 56.46 15.23 -5.01
N MET A 434 56.25 14.11 -4.32
CA MET A 434 57.25 13.54 -3.41
C MET A 434 58.54 13.18 -4.16
N LYS A 435 58.43 12.48 -5.29
CA LYS A 435 59.59 12.14 -6.14
C LYS A 435 60.32 13.36 -6.72
N GLN A 436 59.60 14.46 -6.99
CA GLN A 436 60.24 15.71 -7.43
C GLN A 436 61.05 16.35 -6.30
N ARG A 437 60.50 16.42 -5.08
CA ARG A 437 61.20 16.97 -3.92
C ARG A 437 62.43 16.16 -3.54
N GLU A 438 62.38 14.84 -3.65
CA GLU A 438 63.56 13.98 -3.42
C GLU A 438 64.68 14.25 -4.42
N LYS A 439 64.34 14.55 -5.69
CA LYS A 439 65.32 14.92 -6.73
C LYS A 439 65.87 16.34 -6.58
N GLU A 440 65.12 17.24 -5.98
CA GLU A 440 65.58 18.62 -5.70
C GLU A 440 66.50 18.68 -4.46
N ASN A 441 66.37 17.71 -3.55
CA ASN A 441 67.16 17.62 -2.33
C ASN A 441 68.39 16.69 -2.44
N ALA A 442 68.56 15.99 -3.56
CA ALA A 442 69.71 15.13 -3.88
C ALA A 442 70.59 15.84 -4.91
#